data_AF-A0A364LIL7-F1
#
_entry.id   AF-A0A364LIL7-F1
#
_cell.length_a   1.000
_cell.length_b   1.000
_cell.length_c   1.000
_cell.angle_alpha   90.00
_cell.angle_beta   90.00
_cell.angle_gamma   90.00
#
_symmetry.space_group_name_H-M   'P 1'
#
loop_
_entity.id
_entity.type
_entity.pdbx_description
1 polymer ?
#
loop_
_entity_poly.entity_id
_entity_poly.type
_entity_poly.pdbx_seq_one_letter_code
_entity_poly.pdbx_strand_id
1 'polypeptide(L)'
;MRKCGLLLCSSLIFLTTSAVHADIYKWTDSNGNVHFSDKPHPGAEKIELPEAQTFGPANNQPADTESQPVTDEKENEEEEESYSYLAVTQPQNEATIRNNQGYIPIIVDIKPELKKGNLLQIIYDGEPLGDPQATTIFALNDVKRGSHTIAVQAVDAEGNVLYTSEPITIFMHRPRVGMVKHPIK
;
A
#
# COMPACT_ATOMS: atom_id res chain seq x y z
N MET A 1 46.31 -51.31 -10.31
CA MET A 1 45.28 -52.30 -10.72
C MET A 1 44.13 -52.23 -9.73
N ARG A 2 42.91 -51.90 -10.23
CA ARG A 2 41.55 -52.34 -9.81
C ARG A 2 41.27 -52.46 -8.29
N LYS A 3 40.23 -51.87 -7.69
CA LYS A 3 38.78 -51.91 -7.99
C LYS A 3 38.10 -50.76 -7.20
N CYS A 4 37.24 -49.93 -7.79
CA CYS A 4 35.80 -50.16 -8.05
C CYS A 4 34.93 -50.24 -6.78
N GLY A 5 34.12 -49.19 -6.55
CA GLY A 5 32.75 -49.30 -6.04
C GLY A 5 32.49 -48.74 -4.64
N LEU A 6 31.90 -47.55 -4.54
CA LEU A 6 30.74 -47.33 -3.67
C LEU A 6 29.94 -46.10 -4.14
N LEU A 7 28.73 -46.37 -4.62
CA LEU A 7 27.65 -45.38 -4.75
C LEU A 7 27.33 -44.81 -3.36
N LEU A 8 27.08 -43.50 -3.23
CA LEU A 8 25.92 -43.01 -2.46
C LEU A 8 25.63 -41.54 -2.76
N CYS A 9 24.33 -41.29 -2.92
CA CYS A 9 23.63 -40.05 -3.20
C CYS A 9 23.93 -38.90 -2.21
N SER A 10 23.83 -37.64 -2.66
CA SER A 10 23.03 -36.58 -2.02
C SER A 10 23.27 -35.26 -2.77
N SER A 11 22.46 -34.97 -3.79
CA SER A 11 21.28 -34.10 -3.69
C SER A 11 21.64 -32.61 -3.66
N LEU A 12 21.73 -32.05 -4.87
CA LEU A 12 21.76 -30.62 -5.15
C LEU A 12 20.33 -30.09 -4.93
N ILE A 13 20.05 -29.50 -3.77
CA ILE A 13 18.76 -28.87 -3.48
C ILE A 13 18.76 -27.48 -4.12
N PHE A 14 18.19 -27.39 -5.33
CA PHE A 14 17.73 -26.12 -5.90
C PHE A 14 16.45 -25.71 -5.15
N LEU A 15 16.56 -24.70 -4.28
CA LEU A 15 15.40 -24.05 -3.67
C LEU A 15 14.71 -23.22 -4.76
N THR A 16 13.69 -23.79 -5.40
CA THR A 16 12.78 -23.04 -6.27
C THR A 16 11.84 -22.22 -5.40
N THR A 17 12.11 -20.92 -5.27
CA THR A 17 11.18 -19.97 -4.69
C THR A 17 10.05 -19.71 -5.68
N SER A 18 8.91 -20.37 -5.50
CA SER A 18 7.69 -20.00 -6.21
C SER A 18 7.20 -18.66 -5.65
N ALA A 19 7.30 -17.60 -6.45
CA ALA A 19 6.61 -16.35 -6.16
C ALA A 19 5.10 -16.63 -6.16
N VAL A 20 4.50 -16.59 -4.97
CA VAL A 20 3.04 -16.66 -4.84
C VAL A 20 2.51 -15.28 -5.21
N HIS A 21 1.97 -15.18 -6.42
CA HIS A 21 1.20 -14.01 -6.84
C HIS A 21 -0.18 -14.10 -6.19
N ALA A 22 -0.51 -13.18 -5.29
CA ALA A 22 -1.85 -13.09 -4.69
C ALA A 22 -2.69 -12.14 -5.55
N ASP A 23 -3.69 -12.68 -6.25
CA ASP A 23 -4.64 -11.89 -7.02
C ASP A 23 -5.75 -11.36 -6.08
N ILE A 24 -5.98 -10.05 -6.09
CA ILE A 24 -7.01 -9.38 -5.27
C ILE A 24 -8.19 -8.99 -6.15
N TYR A 25 -9.38 -9.36 -5.70
CA TYR A 25 -10.65 -9.13 -6.39
C TYR A 25 -11.48 -8.11 -5.62
N LYS A 26 -12.04 -7.12 -6.33
CA LYS A 26 -12.97 -6.13 -5.78
C LYS A 26 -14.38 -6.40 -6.29
N TRP A 27 -15.37 -6.27 -5.42
CA TRP A 27 -16.76 -6.13 -5.86
C TRP A 27 -17.48 -5.06 -5.06
N THR A 28 -18.51 -4.48 -5.67
CA THR A 28 -19.42 -3.54 -5.02
C THR A 28 -20.75 -4.25 -4.78
N ASP A 29 -21.24 -4.27 -3.55
CA ASP A 29 -22.55 -4.85 -3.24
C ASP A 29 -23.71 -3.91 -3.64
N SER A 30 -24.94 -4.39 -3.54
CA SER A 30 -26.15 -3.62 -3.87
C SER A 30 -26.38 -2.38 -3.01
N ASN A 31 -25.64 -2.23 -1.90
CA ASN A 31 -25.70 -1.09 -1.00
C ASN A 31 -24.56 -0.08 -1.26
N GLY A 32 -23.73 -0.34 -2.28
CA GLY A 32 -22.59 0.51 -2.63
C GLY A 32 -21.33 0.25 -1.81
N ASN A 33 -21.29 -0.78 -0.96
CA ASN A 33 -20.09 -1.09 -0.19
C ASN A 33 -19.10 -1.88 -1.04
N VAL A 34 -17.84 -1.47 -0.98
CA VAL A 34 -16.74 -2.12 -1.68
C VAL A 34 -16.13 -3.19 -0.78
N HIS A 35 -16.02 -4.41 -1.32
CA HIS A 35 -15.41 -5.54 -0.65
C HIS A 35 -14.21 -6.04 -1.44
N PHE A 36 -13.21 -6.57 -0.73
CA PHE A 36 -12.00 -7.15 -1.31
C PHE A 36 -11.82 -8.60 -0.86
N SER A 37 -11.42 -9.48 -1.77
CA SER A 37 -11.13 -10.88 -1.48
C SER A 37 -9.96 -11.40 -2.28
N ASP A 38 -9.17 -12.28 -1.68
CA ASP A 38 -8.11 -13.06 -2.36
C ASP A 38 -8.68 -14.26 -3.13
N LYS A 39 -10.02 -14.39 -3.21
CA LYS A 39 -10.72 -15.44 -3.94
C LYS A 39 -11.72 -14.83 -4.92
N PRO A 40 -11.77 -15.34 -6.16
CA PRO A 40 -12.71 -14.84 -7.16
C PRO A 40 -14.16 -15.06 -6.70
N HIS A 41 -14.97 -14.01 -6.82
CA HIS A 41 -16.41 -14.03 -6.58
C HIS A 41 -17.18 -13.65 -7.85
N PRO A 42 -18.41 -14.16 -8.06
CA PRO A 42 -19.24 -13.76 -9.19
C PRO A 42 -19.47 -12.25 -9.19
N GLY A 43 -19.09 -11.56 -10.27
CA GLY A 43 -19.21 -10.11 -10.40
C GLY A 43 -18.03 -9.29 -9.85
N ALA A 44 -16.95 -9.94 -9.42
CA ALA A 44 -15.75 -9.24 -8.98
C ALA A 44 -14.84 -8.88 -10.17
N GLU A 45 -14.32 -7.65 -10.16
CA GLU A 45 -13.33 -7.17 -11.13
C GLU A 45 -11.93 -7.36 -10.55
N LYS A 46 -10.99 -7.82 -11.40
CA LYS A 46 -9.58 -7.96 -11.01
C LYS A 46 -8.98 -6.56 -10.95
N ILE A 47 -8.39 -6.20 -9.81
CA ILE A 47 -7.68 -4.92 -9.66
C ILE A 47 -6.18 -5.18 -9.68
N GLU A 48 -5.49 -4.47 -10.57
CA GLU A 48 -4.05 -4.31 -10.48
C GLU A 48 -3.76 -3.24 -9.44
N LEU A 49 -3.27 -3.66 -8.28
CA LEU A 49 -2.81 -2.76 -7.23
C LEU A 49 -1.41 -2.26 -7.61
N PRO A 50 -1.10 -0.97 -7.38
CA PRO A 50 0.28 -0.49 -7.42
C PRO A 50 1.13 -1.24 -6.39
N GLU A 51 2.45 -1.17 -6.54
CA GLU A 51 3.36 -1.86 -5.63
C GLU A 51 3.08 -1.49 -4.17
N ALA A 52 2.98 -2.53 -3.35
CA ALA A 52 2.78 -2.44 -1.92
C ALA A 52 3.85 -1.56 -1.27
N GLN A 53 3.45 -0.57 -0.46
CA GLN A 53 4.42 0.17 0.33
C GLN A 53 4.88 -0.68 1.50
N THR A 54 6.19 -0.92 1.55
CA THR A 54 6.87 -1.73 2.58
C THR A 54 7.66 -0.83 3.53
N PHE A 55 7.77 -1.24 4.79
CA PHE A 55 8.69 -0.60 5.73
C PHE A 55 10.14 -0.91 5.37
N GLY A 56 10.88 0.12 4.99
CA GLY A 56 12.33 0.12 4.74
C GLY A 56 12.86 1.54 4.91
N PRO A 57 14.18 1.74 5.10
CA PRO A 57 14.74 3.09 5.15
C PRO A 57 14.34 3.83 3.88
N ALA A 58 13.77 5.01 4.04
CA ALA A 58 13.44 5.90 2.93
C ALA A 58 14.67 6.00 2.01
N ASN A 59 14.56 5.47 0.79
CA ASN A 59 15.56 5.74 -0.22
C ASN A 59 15.29 7.17 -0.69
N ASN A 60 15.83 8.13 0.05
CA ASN A 60 15.96 9.50 -0.41
C ASN A 60 16.87 9.44 -1.65
N GLN A 61 16.27 9.30 -2.82
CA GLN A 61 16.93 9.49 -4.09
C GLN A 61 16.56 10.91 -4.56
N PRO A 62 17.46 11.90 -4.46
CA PRO A 62 17.27 13.14 -5.18
C PRO A 62 17.36 12.80 -6.66
N ALA A 63 16.28 12.96 -7.40
CA ALA A 63 16.33 12.99 -8.85
C ALA A 63 16.88 14.36 -9.27
N ASP A 64 18.20 14.45 -9.39
CA ASP A 64 18.83 15.53 -10.13
C ASP A 64 18.39 15.42 -11.60
N THR A 65 17.66 16.42 -12.09
CA THR A 65 17.59 16.70 -13.52
C THR A 65 17.62 18.20 -13.72
N GLU A 66 18.83 18.66 -14.00
CA GLU A 66 19.14 19.97 -14.54
C GLU A 66 18.69 20.01 -16.00
N SER A 67 17.88 21.00 -16.39
CA SER A 67 17.78 21.50 -17.77
C SER A 67 17.10 22.88 -17.81
N GLN A 68 17.64 23.70 -18.71
CA GLN A 68 17.68 25.17 -18.77
C GLN A 68 16.38 25.90 -19.17
N PRO A 69 16.33 27.25 -19.03
CA PRO A 69 15.09 28.01 -19.03
C PRO A 69 14.61 28.33 -20.44
N VAL A 70 13.28 28.37 -20.62
CA VAL A 70 12.64 29.10 -21.71
C VAL A 70 11.53 29.98 -21.15
N THR A 71 11.61 31.22 -21.61
CA THR A 71 10.95 32.43 -21.13
C THR A 71 9.55 32.61 -21.72
N ASP A 72 8.66 33.01 -20.82
CA ASP A 72 7.48 33.89 -20.93
C ASP A 72 6.19 33.52 -21.66
N GLU A 73 5.12 33.94 -20.96
CA GLU A 73 3.78 34.35 -21.40
C GLU A 73 2.71 33.27 -21.65
N LYS A 74 1.93 32.97 -20.60
CA LYS A 74 0.63 33.62 -20.38
C LYS A 74 -0.06 33.14 -19.10
N GLU A 75 -0.30 34.12 -18.24
CA GLU A 75 -1.44 34.28 -17.34
C GLU A 75 -2.61 33.33 -17.65
N ASN A 76 -2.68 32.27 -16.85
CA ASN A 76 -3.93 31.87 -16.24
C ASN A 76 -3.61 31.87 -14.75
N GLU A 77 -3.96 32.93 -14.04
CA GLU A 77 -4.15 32.85 -12.59
C GLU A 77 -5.30 31.86 -12.39
N GLU A 78 -4.99 30.56 -12.48
CA GLU A 78 -5.79 29.51 -11.87
C GLU A 78 -5.75 29.85 -10.40
N GLU A 79 -6.79 30.56 -9.95
CA GLU A 79 -7.17 30.72 -8.57
C GLU A 79 -6.77 29.43 -7.85
N GLU A 80 -5.78 29.48 -6.96
CA GLU A 80 -5.24 28.31 -6.28
C GLU A 80 -6.38 27.70 -5.44
N GLU A 81 -7.23 26.89 -6.07
CA GLU A 81 -8.30 26.19 -5.38
C GLU A 81 -7.64 25.24 -4.41
N SER A 82 -7.49 25.69 -3.16
CA SER A 82 -7.01 24.87 -2.06
C SER A 82 -7.96 23.68 -1.88
N TYR A 83 -7.40 22.55 -1.44
CA TYR A 83 -8.23 21.41 -1.10
C TYR A 83 -9.14 21.76 0.07
N SER A 84 -10.44 21.56 -0.12
CA SER A 84 -11.45 21.82 0.91
C SER A 84 -11.74 20.59 1.77
N TYR A 85 -11.44 19.40 1.24
CA TYR A 85 -11.70 18.12 1.89
C TYR A 85 -10.66 17.09 1.48
N LEU A 86 -10.17 16.35 2.47
CA LEU A 86 -9.33 15.18 2.29
C LEU A 86 -9.60 14.21 3.44
N ALA A 87 -9.91 12.95 3.15
CA ALA A 87 -10.19 11.96 4.19
C ALA A 87 -9.87 10.53 3.74
N VAL A 88 -9.46 9.70 4.70
CA VAL A 88 -9.43 8.25 4.53
C VAL A 88 -10.86 7.71 4.70
N THR A 89 -11.42 7.16 3.63
CA THR A 89 -12.79 6.61 3.62
C THR A 89 -12.83 5.11 3.87
N GLN A 90 -11.74 4.41 3.55
CA GLN A 90 -11.52 3.02 3.93
C GLN A 90 -10.07 2.80 4.35
N PRO A 91 -9.78 2.08 5.45
CA PRO A 91 -10.73 1.55 6.44
C PRO A 91 -11.53 2.65 7.14
N GLN A 92 -12.68 2.30 7.71
CA GLN A 92 -13.42 3.22 8.57
C GLN A 92 -12.65 3.48 9.87
N ASN A 93 -12.89 4.64 10.49
CA ASN A 93 -12.36 4.91 11.81
C ASN A 93 -12.79 3.82 12.81
N GLU A 94 -11.85 3.44 13.68
CA GLU A 94 -11.94 2.37 14.68
C GLU A 94 -12.12 0.95 14.11
N ALA A 95 -11.89 0.75 12.80
CA ALA A 95 -12.00 -0.57 12.20
C ALA A 95 -11.01 -1.58 12.82
N THR A 96 -11.53 -2.77 13.15
CA THR A 96 -10.69 -3.90 13.57
C THR A 96 -10.33 -4.77 12.37
N ILE A 97 -9.06 -4.82 12.02
CA ILE A 97 -8.54 -5.55 10.87
C ILE A 97 -7.86 -6.84 11.34
N ARG A 98 -8.28 -7.98 10.80
CA ARG A 98 -7.69 -9.28 11.10
C ARG A 98 -6.95 -9.84 9.90
N ASN A 99 -5.67 -9.50 9.78
CA ASN A 99 -4.83 -9.94 8.68
C ASN A 99 -3.47 -10.41 9.22
N ASN A 100 -2.98 -11.58 8.81
CA ASN A 100 -1.71 -12.16 9.28
C ASN A 100 -0.48 -11.47 8.67
N GLN A 101 -0.59 -10.97 7.44
CA GLN A 101 0.45 -10.21 6.75
C GLN A 101 0.48 -8.75 7.19
N GLY A 102 -0.56 -8.27 7.88
CA GLY A 102 -0.70 -6.86 8.21
C GLY A 102 -1.03 -6.01 6.99
N TYR A 103 -1.75 -6.60 6.03
CA TYR A 103 -2.24 -5.91 4.84
C TYR A 103 -3.45 -5.02 5.19
N ILE A 104 -3.43 -3.77 4.73
CA ILE A 104 -4.52 -2.80 4.86
C ILE A 104 -4.68 -2.06 3.52
N PRO A 105 -5.79 -2.25 2.78
CA PRO A 105 -6.13 -1.38 1.66
C PRO A 105 -6.66 -0.05 2.20
N ILE A 106 -6.19 1.05 1.62
CA ILE A 106 -6.58 2.41 1.99
C ILE A 106 -7.20 3.09 0.78
N ILE A 107 -8.36 3.71 0.97
CA ILE A 107 -9.04 4.52 -0.04
C ILE A 107 -9.21 5.93 0.52
N VAL A 108 -8.87 6.91 -0.29
CA VAL A 108 -8.91 8.33 0.03
C VAL A 108 -9.96 9.02 -0.83
N ASP A 109 -10.69 9.96 -0.24
CA ASP A 109 -11.54 10.90 -0.95
C ASP A 109 -10.98 12.32 -0.79
N ILE A 110 -11.04 13.12 -1.85
CA ILE A 110 -10.47 14.47 -1.92
C ILE A 110 -11.39 15.38 -2.73
N LYS A 111 -11.57 16.63 -2.29
CA LYS A 111 -12.35 17.65 -3.02
C LYS A 111 -11.64 19.01 -3.01
N PRO A 112 -11.44 19.67 -4.18
CA PRO A 112 -11.69 19.16 -5.54
C PRO A 112 -10.78 17.97 -5.89
N GLU A 113 -10.94 17.40 -7.10
CA GLU A 113 -10.10 16.29 -7.56
C GLU A 113 -8.60 16.62 -7.45
N LEU A 114 -7.77 15.58 -7.28
CA LEU A 114 -6.33 15.75 -7.15
C LEU A 114 -5.75 16.44 -8.39
N LYS A 115 -5.41 17.72 -8.23
CA LYS A 115 -4.74 18.53 -9.26
C LYS A 115 -3.50 17.85 -9.82
N LYS A 116 -3.28 18.04 -11.13
CA LYS A 116 -2.08 17.54 -11.81
C LYS A 116 -0.82 18.16 -11.21
N GLY A 117 0.17 17.33 -10.92
CA GLY A 117 1.42 17.75 -10.27
C GLY A 117 1.40 17.62 -8.75
N ASN A 118 0.20 17.62 -8.14
CA ASN A 118 0.06 17.32 -6.72
C ASN A 118 -0.01 15.81 -6.48
N LEU A 119 0.46 15.39 -5.31
CA LEU A 119 0.59 14.00 -4.92
C LEU A 119 -0.04 13.77 -3.55
N LEU A 120 -0.40 12.53 -3.26
CA LEU A 120 -0.90 12.09 -1.96
C LEU A 120 0.12 11.18 -1.27
N GLN A 121 0.28 11.34 0.04
CA GLN A 121 1.19 10.52 0.84
C GLN A 121 0.50 10.08 2.12
N ILE A 122 0.70 8.82 2.51
CA ILE A 122 0.17 8.29 3.76
C ILE A 122 0.98 8.82 4.93
N ILE A 123 0.30 9.20 6.00
CA ILE A 123 0.89 9.40 7.33
C ILE A 123 0.46 8.22 8.18
N TYR A 124 1.43 7.46 8.69
CA TYR A 124 1.21 6.29 9.52
C TYR A 124 1.86 6.51 10.89
N ASP A 125 1.07 6.42 11.96
CA ASP A 125 1.51 6.69 13.34
C ASP A 125 2.21 8.05 13.52
N GLY A 126 1.82 9.04 12.71
CA GLY A 126 2.35 10.41 12.74
C GLY A 126 3.56 10.66 11.83
N GLU A 127 4.06 9.65 11.13
CA GLU A 127 5.20 9.77 10.21
C GLU A 127 4.77 9.55 8.75
N PRO A 128 5.29 10.34 7.78
CA PRO A 128 5.07 10.07 6.37
C PRO A 128 5.61 8.69 5.98
N LEU A 129 4.80 7.92 5.26
CA LEU A 129 5.14 6.56 4.84
C LEU A 129 5.17 6.47 3.32
N GLY A 130 6.32 6.01 2.81
CA GLY A 130 6.58 5.85 1.38
C GLY A 130 6.62 7.17 0.61
N ASP A 131 6.82 7.09 -0.70
CA ASP A 131 6.86 8.29 -1.54
C ASP A 131 5.45 8.81 -1.85
N PRO A 132 5.28 10.13 -2.06
CA PRO A 132 4.02 10.69 -2.56
C PRO A 132 3.64 10.14 -3.94
N GLN A 133 2.35 9.88 -4.16
CA GLN A 133 1.84 9.27 -5.39
C GLN A 133 0.58 9.97 -5.91
N ALA A 134 0.39 9.97 -7.24
CA ALA A 134 -0.81 10.51 -7.90
C ALA A 134 -1.99 9.51 -7.92
N THR A 135 -2.28 8.88 -6.77
CA THR A 135 -3.36 7.91 -6.62
C THR A 135 -4.13 8.15 -5.32
N THR A 136 -5.41 7.77 -5.30
CA THR A 136 -6.26 7.81 -4.10
C THR A 136 -6.39 6.44 -3.43
N ILE A 137 -5.73 5.42 -3.97
CA ILE A 137 -5.75 4.05 -3.45
C ILE A 137 -4.33 3.65 -3.06
N PHE A 138 -4.17 3.25 -1.80
CA PHE A 138 -2.91 2.80 -1.22
C PHE A 138 -3.06 1.41 -0.60
N ALA A 139 -1.93 0.76 -0.35
CA ALA A 139 -1.90 -0.50 0.36
C ALA A 139 -0.72 -0.51 1.34
N LEU A 140 -1.01 -0.68 2.62
CA LEU A 140 0.00 -0.91 3.64
C LEU A 140 0.21 -2.40 3.82
N ASN A 141 1.46 -2.79 3.97
CA ASN A 141 1.86 -4.15 4.30
C ASN A 141 2.67 -4.14 5.58
N ASP A 142 2.78 -5.30 6.21
CA ASP A 142 3.58 -5.46 7.42
C ASP A 142 3.18 -4.59 8.63
N VAL A 143 1.94 -4.06 8.64
CA VAL A 143 1.38 -3.30 9.76
C VAL A 143 1.35 -4.17 11.02
N LYS A 144 1.98 -3.69 12.09
CA LYS A 144 2.12 -4.47 13.32
C LYS A 144 0.78 -4.68 13.99
N ARG A 145 0.74 -5.63 14.93
CA ARG A 145 -0.43 -5.80 15.81
C ARG A 145 -0.52 -4.57 16.72
N GLY A 146 -1.71 -4.04 16.91
CA GLY A 146 -1.93 -2.94 17.84
C GLY A 146 -2.94 -1.93 17.34
N SER A 147 -2.98 -0.79 18.02
CA SER A 147 -3.68 0.41 17.59
C SER A 147 -2.73 1.22 16.71
N HIS A 148 -3.21 1.71 15.58
CA HIS A 148 -2.43 2.55 14.67
C HIS A 148 -3.26 3.72 14.17
N THR A 149 -2.63 4.85 13.89
CA THR A 149 -3.28 5.99 13.25
C THR A 149 -2.87 6.09 11.79
N ILE A 150 -3.82 6.48 10.94
CA ILE A 150 -3.63 6.65 9.51
C ILE A 150 -4.25 8.00 9.13
N ALA A 151 -3.46 8.85 8.49
CA ALA A 151 -3.93 10.03 7.80
C ALA A 151 -3.33 10.06 6.39
N VAL A 152 -3.74 11.04 5.59
CA VAL A 152 -3.17 11.29 4.27
C VAL A 152 -2.91 12.79 4.14
N GLN A 153 -1.80 13.14 3.49
CA GLN A 153 -1.49 14.52 3.14
C GLN A 153 -1.45 14.68 1.62
N ALA A 154 -1.91 15.83 1.14
CA ALA A 154 -1.68 16.30 -0.21
C ALA A 154 -0.44 17.19 -0.23
N VAL A 155 0.46 16.94 -1.16
CA VAL A 155 1.70 17.70 -1.36
C VAL A 155 1.79 18.23 -2.79
N ASP A 156 2.49 19.33 -3.01
CA ASP A 156 2.83 19.82 -4.34
C ASP A 156 4.02 19.05 -4.96
N ALA A 157 4.44 19.45 -6.16
CA ALA A 157 5.54 18.82 -6.88
C ALA A 157 6.91 19.03 -6.18
N GLU A 158 7.01 20.08 -5.37
CA GLU A 158 8.18 20.44 -4.58
C GLU A 158 8.21 19.73 -3.21
N GLY A 159 7.13 19.04 -2.84
CA GLY A 159 6.98 18.30 -1.59
C GLY A 159 6.45 19.12 -0.42
N ASN A 160 5.95 20.34 -0.65
CA ASN A 160 5.31 21.14 0.39
C ASN A 160 3.92 20.58 0.69
N VAL A 161 3.56 20.53 1.96
CA VAL A 161 2.23 20.06 2.40
C VAL A 161 1.18 21.12 2.14
N LEU A 162 0.19 20.77 1.31
CA LEU A 162 -0.94 21.63 0.96
C LEU A 162 -2.14 21.40 1.88
N TYR A 163 -2.39 20.16 2.28
CA TYR A 163 -3.50 19.78 3.15
C TYR A 163 -3.19 18.46 3.86
N THR A 164 -3.62 18.28 5.10
CA THR A 164 -3.54 17.00 5.83
C THR A 164 -4.92 16.63 6.35
N SER A 165 -5.33 15.38 6.15
CA SER A 165 -6.60 14.87 6.65
C SER A 165 -6.60 14.72 8.17
N GLU A 166 -7.79 14.68 8.76
CA GLU A 166 -7.92 14.13 10.12
C GLU A 166 -7.46 12.67 10.16
N PRO A 167 -6.78 12.23 11.22
CA PRO A 167 -6.36 10.85 11.36
C PRO A 167 -7.52 9.95 11.77
N ILE A 168 -7.54 8.75 11.20
CA ILE A 168 -8.37 7.64 11.69
C ILE A 168 -7.53 6.71 12.54
N THR A 169 -8.15 6.01 13.48
CA THR A 169 -7.53 4.94 14.28
C THR A 169 -8.00 3.58 13.78
N ILE A 170 -7.11 2.59 13.69
CA ILE A 170 -7.46 1.20 13.37
C ILE A 170 -6.85 0.24 14.39
N PHE A 171 -7.44 -0.95 14.51
CA PHE A 171 -6.97 -2.00 15.40
C PHE A 171 -6.55 -3.25 14.61
N MET A 172 -5.24 -3.47 14.48
CA MET A 172 -4.69 -4.62 13.77
C MET A 172 -4.53 -5.84 14.69
N HIS A 173 -5.16 -6.95 14.28
CA HIS A 173 -5.08 -8.25 14.93
C HIS A 173 -4.49 -9.29 13.99
N ARG A 174 -3.21 -9.63 14.21
CA ARG A 174 -2.60 -10.79 13.55
C ARG A 174 -2.96 -12.08 14.32
N PRO A 175 -3.74 -13.02 13.75
CA PRO A 175 -3.98 -14.32 14.39
C PRO A 175 -2.68 -15.14 14.41
N ARG A 176 -2.50 -15.93 15.47
CA ARG A 176 -1.41 -16.92 15.56
C ARG A 176 -1.83 -18.11 14.72
N VAL A 177 -1.01 -18.54 13.77
CA VAL A 177 -1.26 -19.80 13.06
C VAL A 177 -1.02 -20.93 14.06
N GLY A 178 -2.04 -21.74 14.33
CA GLY A 178 -2.02 -22.76 15.38
C GLY A 178 -0.95 -23.83 15.14
N MET A 179 -0.25 -24.20 16.21
CA MET A 179 0.67 -25.34 16.27
C MET A 179 -0.06 -26.62 15.86
N VAL A 180 0.43 -27.30 14.82
CA VAL A 180 -0.08 -28.61 14.40
C VAL A 180 -0.02 -29.55 15.60
N LYS A 181 -1.17 -30.09 16.04
CA LYS A 181 -1.17 -31.15 17.06
C LYS A 181 -0.42 -32.34 16.47
N HIS A 182 0.75 -32.64 17.01
CA HIS A 182 1.46 -33.87 16.70
C HIS A 182 0.58 -35.05 17.18
N PRO A 183 0.18 -35.99 16.31
CA PRO A 183 -0.51 -37.18 16.78
C PRO A 183 0.47 -37.98 17.64
N ILE A 184 0.11 -38.19 18.90
CA ILE A 184 0.84 -39.10 19.79
C ILE A 184 0.49 -40.51 19.30
N LYS A 185 1.52 -41.25 18.87
CA LYS A 185 1.41 -42.67 18.50
C LYS A 185 1.15 -43.54 19.72
#